data_AF-A0A6P6F903-F1
#
_entry.id   AF-A0A6P6F903-F1
#
_cell.length_a   1.000
_cell.length_b   1.000
_cell.length_c   1.000
_cell.angle_alpha   90.00
_cell.angle_beta   90.00
_cell.angle_gamma   90.00
#
_symmetry.space_group_name_H-M   'P 1'
#
loop_
_entity.id
_entity.type
_entity.pdbx_description
1 polymer ?
#
loop_
_entity_poly.entity_id
_entity_poly.type
_entity_poly.pdbx_seq_one_letter_code
_entity_poly.pdbx_strand_id
1 'polypeptide(L)'
;MSTPWAKIQPVEGPVNLLEITSEQLAKSLQEKELKKSRIQTVDNVNIENYTICETNDTENDEVIAHMLQDQFNKEYNLMLKHTEKKLNRDSKVNITYTNYRTSLCEDQDEQDTDSEDTTKDFDRFVSIEKEYASIPRCGYRKMGGEGSQIVTKHDMLMTSRINACRVLQFPPGIHTGDTGGFDVKLNNKVFNSLRAHSHAQSSRQKAKARPHTK
;
A
#
# COMPACT_ATOMS: atom_id res chain seq x y z
N MET A 1 14.92 43.39 28.65
CA MET A 1 15.68 42.15 28.39
C MET A 1 14.95 41.00 29.08
N SER A 2 14.09 40.28 28.36
CA SER A 2 13.32 39.14 28.91
C SER A 2 14.05 37.86 28.50
N THR A 3 14.54 37.11 29.49
CA THR A 3 15.26 35.85 29.28
C THR A 3 14.23 34.73 29.06
N PRO A 4 14.43 33.82 28.08
CA PRO A 4 13.44 32.80 27.69
C PRO A 4 13.42 31.59 28.63
N TRP A 5 14.04 31.68 29.80
CA TRP A 5 14.08 30.59 30.78
C TRP A 5 13.19 30.90 31.98
N ALA A 6 12.31 29.95 32.29
CA ALA A 6 11.48 29.99 33.49
C ALA A 6 12.37 30.08 34.74
N LYS A 7 11.93 30.83 35.75
CA LYS A 7 12.61 30.92 37.05
C LYS A 7 12.53 29.56 37.72
N ILE A 8 13.66 28.86 37.80
CA ILE A 8 13.78 27.56 38.48
C ILE A 8 13.68 27.84 39.98
N GLN A 9 12.76 27.18 40.68
CA GLN A 9 12.70 27.25 42.14
C GLN A 9 13.97 26.61 42.73
N PRO A 10 14.64 27.27 43.70
CA PRO A 10 15.76 26.66 44.40
C PRO A 10 15.25 25.43 45.16
N VAL A 11 15.90 24.29 44.95
CA VAL A 11 15.56 23.03 45.65
C VAL A 11 15.90 23.21 47.13
N GLU A 12 14.87 23.17 47.98
CA GLU A 12 15.01 23.31 49.42
C GLU A 12 15.57 22.01 50.03
N GLY A 13 16.86 22.04 50.39
CA GLY A 13 17.51 21.02 51.22
C GLY A 13 18.51 20.11 50.50
N PRO A 14 19.43 19.46 51.25
CA PRO A 14 20.37 18.50 50.68
C PRO A 14 19.60 17.27 50.17
N VAL A 15 19.48 17.15 48.85
CA VAL A 15 18.84 16.00 48.22
C VAL A 15 19.71 14.77 48.49
N ASN A 16 19.20 13.82 49.27
CA ASN A 16 19.94 12.62 49.62
C ASN A 16 20.05 11.72 48.38
N LEU A 17 21.26 11.64 47.82
CA LEU A 17 21.53 10.84 46.61
C LEU A 17 21.16 9.35 46.79
N LEU A 18 21.18 8.84 48.02
CA LEU A 18 20.76 7.46 48.33
C LEU A 18 19.29 7.21 48.01
N GLU A 19 18.43 8.22 48.15
CA GLU A 19 17.01 8.12 47.84
C GLU A 19 16.77 8.15 46.33
N ILE A 20 17.56 8.95 45.60
CA ILE A 20 17.53 9.05 44.13
C ILE A 20 18.03 7.77 43.45
N THR A 21 19.03 7.10 44.04
CA THR A 21 19.57 5.83 43.54
C THR A 21 18.92 4.61 44.19
N SER A 22 17.85 4.80 44.97
CA SER A 22 17.19 3.69 45.63
C SER A 22 16.51 2.78 44.59
N GLU A 23 16.72 1.47 44.73
CA GLU A 23 16.09 0.46 43.88
C GLU A 23 14.55 0.56 43.91
N GLN A 24 13.99 1.00 45.05
CA GLN A 24 12.56 1.22 45.21
C GLN A 24 12.04 2.39 44.36
N LEU A 25 12.81 3.48 44.21
CA LEU A 25 12.44 4.58 43.32
C LEU A 25 12.47 4.12 41.86
N ALA A 26 13.50 3.37 41.46
CA ALA A 26 13.63 2.81 40.12
C ALA A 26 12.43 1.89 39.78
N LYS A 27 12.05 0.99 40.70
CA LYS A 27 10.85 0.14 40.55
C LYS A 27 9.57 0.97 40.41
N SER A 28 9.41 2.03 41.20
CA SER A 28 8.23 2.89 41.14
C SER A 28 8.10 3.67 39.81
N LEU A 29 9.23 4.11 39.24
CA LEU A 29 9.26 4.79 37.96
C LEU A 29 8.94 3.81 36.82
N GLN A 30 9.52 2.61 36.86
CA GLN A 30 9.21 1.55 35.90
C GLN A 30 7.72 1.17 35.93
N GLU A 31 7.13 1.04 37.12
CA GLU A 31 5.70 0.73 37.25
C GLU A 31 4.80 1.86 36.73
N LYS A 32 5.21 3.12 36.92
CA LYS A 32 4.52 4.29 36.37
C LYS A 32 4.60 4.34 34.84
N GLU A 33 5.75 4.06 34.25
CA GLU A 33 5.90 3.98 32.79
C GLU A 33 5.07 2.84 32.22
N LEU A 34 5.07 1.65 32.83
CA LEU A 34 4.21 0.53 32.40
C LEU A 34 2.72 0.87 32.45
N LYS A 35 2.27 1.57 33.50
CA LYS A 35 0.88 2.05 33.63
C LYS A 35 0.56 3.11 32.57
N LYS A 36 1.49 4.03 32.29
CA LYS A 36 1.33 5.08 31.27
C LYS A 36 1.26 4.50 29.86
N SER A 37 2.15 3.56 29.51
CA SER A 37 2.12 2.84 28.24
C SER A 37 0.82 2.06 28.08
N ARG A 38 0.36 1.39 29.15
CA ARG A 38 -0.92 0.67 29.13
C ARG A 38 -2.13 1.58 28.92
N ILE A 39 -2.10 2.82 29.40
CA ILE A 39 -3.17 3.80 29.17
C ILE A 39 -3.07 4.37 27.75
N GLN A 40 -1.87 4.64 27.24
CA GLN A 40 -1.67 5.08 25.86
C GLN A 40 -2.11 4.04 24.81
N THR A 41 -1.97 2.74 25.10
CA THR A 41 -2.42 1.66 24.20
C THR A 41 -3.93 1.52 24.10
N VAL A 42 -4.73 2.08 25.03
CA VAL A 42 -6.20 1.96 24.97
C VAL A 42 -6.85 3.12 24.20
N ASP A 43 -6.22 4.29 24.16
CA ASP A 43 -6.79 5.50 23.55
C ASP A 43 -6.26 5.80 22.14
N ASN A 44 -5.19 5.15 21.70
CA ASN A 44 -4.74 5.14 20.32
C ASN A 44 -4.21 3.74 20.02
N VAL A 45 -4.94 2.99 19.20
CA VAL A 45 -4.47 2.49 17.90
C VAL A 45 -5.48 1.41 17.45
N ASN A 46 -6.17 1.71 16.36
CA ASN A 46 -6.74 0.72 15.46
C ASN A 46 -5.58 -0.01 14.75
N ILE A 47 -4.98 -1.02 15.41
CA ILE A 47 -4.03 -1.94 14.74
C ILE A 47 -4.91 -3.00 14.07
N GLU A 48 -5.37 -2.70 12.86
CA GLU A 48 -5.54 -3.73 11.85
C GLU A 48 -4.41 -3.55 10.84
N ASN A 49 -3.64 -4.61 10.62
CA ASN A 49 -2.50 -4.73 9.71
C ASN A 49 -1.12 -4.31 10.23
N TYR A 50 -0.56 -5.16 11.08
CA TYR A 50 0.79 -5.63 10.82
C TYR A 50 0.85 -7.12 11.16
N THR A 51 1.06 -7.96 10.15
CA THR A 51 1.48 -9.36 10.33
C THR A 51 2.94 -9.35 10.76
N ILE A 52 3.21 -8.88 11.98
CA ILE A 52 4.28 -9.43 12.79
C ILE A 52 3.52 -10.33 13.73
N CYS A 53 3.76 -11.63 13.61
CA CYS A 53 3.43 -12.57 14.65
C CYS A 53 3.73 -11.92 16.01
N GLU A 54 2.69 -11.59 16.77
CA GLU A 54 2.76 -11.60 18.23
C GLU A 54 2.99 -13.05 18.71
N THR A 55 4.00 -13.71 18.14
CA THR A 55 4.60 -14.87 18.78
C THR A 55 5.38 -14.29 19.93
N ASN A 56 4.88 -14.50 21.15
CA ASN A 56 5.59 -14.27 22.40
C ASN A 56 6.79 -15.24 22.53
N ASP A 57 7.43 -15.58 21.42
CA ASP A 57 8.55 -16.50 21.31
C ASP A 57 9.83 -15.69 21.52
N THR A 58 9.94 -15.04 22.68
CA THR A 58 11.21 -14.54 23.23
C THR A 58 12.07 -15.67 23.79
N GLU A 59 11.72 -16.93 23.49
CA GLU A 59 12.48 -18.11 23.89
C GLU A 59 13.68 -18.39 22.97
N ASN A 60 13.77 -17.72 21.81
CA ASN A 60 14.88 -17.86 20.87
C ASN A 60 15.66 -16.54 20.71
N ASP A 61 16.88 -16.51 21.25
CA ASP A 61 17.81 -15.36 21.15
C ASP A 61 18.08 -14.94 19.69
N GLU A 62 18.02 -15.87 18.75
CA GLU A 62 18.17 -15.59 17.32
C GLU A 62 17.06 -14.67 16.79
N VAL A 63 15.81 -14.92 17.19
CA VAL A 63 14.65 -14.11 16.78
C VAL A 63 14.75 -12.70 17.37
N ILE A 64 15.17 -12.60 18.63
CA ILE A 64 15.37 -11.31 19.30
C ILE A 64 16.48 -10.51 18.61
N ALA A 65 17.59 -11.14 18.26
CA ALA A 65 18.70 -10.49 17.56
C ALA A 65 18.26 -9.95 16.18
N HIS A 66 17.50 -10.75 15.41
CA HIS A 66 16.95 -10.31 14.13
C HIS A 66 15.96 -9.15 14.27
N MET A 67 15.07 -9.21 15.27
CA MET A 67 14.14 -8.13 15.57
C MET A 67 14.86 -6.82 15.91
N LEU A 68 15.87 -6.90 16.79
CA LEU A 68 16.66 -5.74 17.20
C LEU A 68 17.45 -5.16 16.02
N GLN A 69 18.02 -6.02 15.17
CA GLN A 69 18.73 -5.59 13.97
C GLN A 69 17.80 -4.88 12.98
N ASP A 70 16.57 -5.38 12.80
CA ASP A 70 15.57 -4.73 11.93
C ASP A 70 15.17 -3.36 12.47
N GLN A 71 14.91 -3.25 13.79
CA GLN A 71 14.63 -1.97 14.45
C GLN A 71 15.78 -0.97 14.25
N PHE A 72 17.02 -1.41 14.47
CA PHE A 72 18.20 -0.56 14.29
C PHE A 72 18.35 -0.09 12.83
N ASN A 73 18.12 -0.99 11.87
CA ASN A 73 18.18 -0.65 10.45
C ASN A 73 17.11 0.40 10.07
N LYS A 74 15.90 0.27 10.61
CA LYS A 74 14.81 1.24 10.41
C LYS A 74 15.16 2.62 10.96
N GLU A 75 15.64 2.69 12.20
CA GLU A 75 16.06 3.96 12.81
C GLU A 75 17.18 4.63 12.02
N TYR A 76 18.15 3.85 11.57
CA TYR A 76 19.25 4.34 10.76
C TYR A 76 18.78 4.91 9.41
N ASN A 77 17.91 4.19 8.71
CA ASN A 77 17.31 4.66 7.44
C ASN A 77 16.49 5.95 7.65
N LEU A 78 15.73 6.04 8.74
CA LEU A 78 14.94 7.21 9.10
C LEU A 78 15.85 8.43 9.36
N MET A 79 16.92 8.24 10.13
CA MET A 79 17.94 9.28 10.35
C MET A 79 18.56 9.78 9.04
N LEU A 80 18.91 8.88 8.12
CA LEU A 80 19.40 9.24 6.79
C LEU A 80 18.35 10.05 6.01
N LYS A 81 17.08 9.65 6.02
CA LYS A 81 15.96 10.36 5.36
C LYS A 81 15.80 11.79 5.90
N HIS A 82 15.89 11.98 7.21
CA HIS A 82 15.84 13.31 7.82
C HIS A 82 17.05 14.18 7.42
N THR A 83 18.24 13.59 7.41
CA THR A 83 19.46 14.30 7.03
C THR A 83 19.40 14.73 5.56
N GLU A 84 18.97 13.82 4.68
CA GLU A 84 18.72 14.08 3.26
C GLU A 84 17.73 15.24 3.06
N LYS A 85 16.56 15.17 3.71
CA LYS A 85 15.53 16.22 3.64
C LYS A 85 16.05 17.57 4.12
N LYS A 86 16.86 17.57 5.19
CA LYS A 86 17.46 18.79 5.75
C LYS A 86 18.46 19.43 4.79
N LEU A 87 19.26 18.63 4.09
CA LEU A 87 20.24 19.12 3.13
C LEU A 87 19.61 19.59 1.81
N ASN A 88 18.57 18.88 1.34
CA ASN A 88 17.94 19.17 0.05
C ASN A 88 16.95 20.36 0.08
N ARG A 89 16.51 20.80 1.28
CA ARG A 89 15.47 21.81 1.54
C ARG A 89 15.12 22.73 0.35
N ASP A 90 15.98 23.70 0.03
CA ASP A 90 15.76 24.68 -1.05
C ASP A 90 16.81 24.55 -2.18
N SER A 91 17.54 23.43 -2.20
CA SER A 91 18.60 23.21 -3.20
C SER A 91 17.99 22.87 -4.55
N LYS A 92 18.53 23.45 -5.63
CA LYS A 92 18.14 23.06 -7.01
C LYS A 92 18.67 21.68 -7.41
N VAL A 93 19.64 21.16 -6.66
CA VAL A 93 20.27 19.86 -6.87
C VAL A 93 20.14 19.05 -5.59
N ASN A 94 19.58 17.86 -5.69
CA ASN A 94 19.35 16.97 -4.55
C ASN A 94 20.46 15.94 -4.44
N ILE A 95 20.87 15.66 -3.21
CA ILE A 95 21.80 14.59 -2.85
C ILE A 95 20.99 13.47 -2.21
N THR A 96 21.25 12.22 -2.59
CA THR A 96 20.55 11.04 -2.08
C THR A 96 21.50 10.12 -1.34
N TYR A 97 21.09 9.59 -0.18
CA TYR A 97 21.88 8.64 0.61
C TYR A 97 21.49 7.17 0.39
N THR A 98 20.96 6.83 -0.79
CA THR A 98 20.49 5.48 -1.14
C THR A 98 21.56 4.40 -0.95
N ASN A 99 22.82 4.70 -1.32
CA ASN A 99 23.94 3.76 -1.18
C ASN A 99 24.29 3.41 0.26
N TYR A 100 23.82 4.19 1.24
CA TYR A 100 24.09 3.97 2.66
C TYR A 100 22.96 3.21 3.35
N ARG A 101 21.79 3.04 2.72
CA ARG A 101 20.65 2.36 3.36
C ARG A 101 20.93 0.86 3.49
N THR A 102 20.66 0.31 4.68
CA THR A 102 21.00 -1.07 5.06
C THR A 102 20.14 -2.12 4.36
N SER A 103 18.99 -1.70 3.81
CA SER A 103 18.06 -2.53 3.07
C SER A 103 17.63 -1.83 1.78
N LEU A 104 17.78 -2.52 0.65
CA LEU A 104 17.05 -2.23 -0.58
C LEU A 104 15.62 -2.81 -0.48
N CYS A 105 15.02 -2.78 0.71
CA CYS A 105 13.59 -2.97 0.81
C CYS A 105 13.05 -1.60 0.45
N GLU A 106 12.46 -1.46 -0.72
CA GLU A 106 11.80 -0.23 -1.08
C GLU A 106 10.76 0.03 0.00
N ASP A 107 10.98 1.09 0.79
CA ASP A 107 9.90 1.82 1.44
C ASP A 107 9.06 2.49 0.34
N GLN A 108 8.50 1.68 -0.58
CA GLN A 108 7.24 2.01 -1.20
C GLN A 108 6.26 2.14 -0.03
N ASP A 109 5.53 3.24 -0.03
CA ASP A 109 4.43 3.50 0.89
C ASP A 109 4.76 4.20 2.21
N GLU A 110 5.65 5.21 2.18
CA GLU A 110 5.46 6.40 3.04
C GLU A 110 5.78 7.71 2.29
N GLN A 111 5.30 7.79 1.05
CA GLN A 111 4.85 9.08 0.51
C GLN A 111 3.46 9.32 1.10
N ASP A 112 3.43 10.28 2.01
CA ASP A 112 2.27 10.97 2.56
C ASP A 112 1.35 11.41 1.41
N THR A 113 0.54 10.48 0.92
CA THR A 113 -0.53 10.74 -0.04
C THR A 113 -1.78 10.91 0.79
N ASP A 114 -1.81 12.05 1.48
CA ASP A 114 -3.04 12.60 2.01
C ASP A 114 -4.02 12.74 0.82
N SER A 115 -5.21 12.15 0.95
CA SER A 115 -6.35 12.11 -0.01
C SER A 115 -6.49 10.85 -0.90
N GLU A 116 -7.29 9.91 -0.39
CA GLU A 116 -8.17 8.99 -1.13
C GLU A 116 -7.57 8.03 -2.17
N ASP A 117 -7.04 6.88 -1.73
CA ASP A 117 -7.03 5.67 -2.59
C ASP A 117 -7.07 4.36 -1.81
N THR A 118 -7.90 4.31 -0.74
CA THR A 118 -8.15 3.11 0.08
C THR A 118 -8.92 1.99 -0.64
N THR A 119 -8.98 2.02 -1.97
CA THR A 119 -9.52 0.94 -2.80
C THR A 119 -8.76 0.86 -4.11
N LYS A 120 -7.44 0.75 -4.06
CA LYS A 120 -6.66 0.35 -5.23
C LYS A 120 -7.08 -1.07 -5.59
N ASP A 121 -8.11 -1.18 -6.44
CA ASP A 121 -8.68 -2.45 -6.88
C ASP A 121 -7.55 -3.30 -7.48
N PHE A 122 -7.03 -4.25 -6.67
CA PHE A 122 -6.00 -5.19 -7.08
C PHE A 122 -6.41 -5.97 -8.34
N ASP A 123 -7.73 -6.11 -8.55
CA ASP A 123 -8.31 -6.60 -9.80
C ASP A 123 -9.26 -5.56 -10.41
N ARG A 124 -8.69 -4.73 -11.29
CA ARG A 124 -9.45 -3.70 -12.01
C ARG A 124 -10.49 -4.31 -12.97
N PHE A 125 -10.32 -5.55 -13.42
CA PHE A 125 -11.27 -6.18 -14.35
C PHE A 125 -12.61 -6.50 -13.67
N VAL A 126 -12.58 -6.99 -12.44
CA VAL A 126 -13.80 -7.28 -11.67
C VAL A 126 -14.61 -6.00 -11.43
N SER A 127 -13.95 -4.90 -11.11
CA SER A 127 -14.62 -3.61 -10.90
C SER A 127 -15.21 -3.05 -12.19
N ILE A 128 -14.50 -3.17 -13.32
CA ILE A 128 -15.00 -2.79 -14.64
C ILE A 128 -16.26 -3.61 -15.01
N GLU A 129 -16.26 -4.91 -14.74
CA GLU A 129 -17.41 -5.77 -15.04
C GLU A 129 -18.62 -5.41 -14.18
N LYS A 130 -18.41 -5.14 -12.88
CA LYS A 130 -19.45 -4.61 -11.97
C LYS A 130 -19.97 -3.24 -12.43
N GLU A 131 -19.10 -2.35 -12.89
CA GLU A 131 -19.48 -1.03 -13.40
C GLU A 131 -20.36 -1.14 -14.67
N TYR A 132 -20.04 -2.08 -15.56
CA TYR A 132 -20.82 -2.33 -16.76
C TYR A 132 -22.17 -2.99 -16.46
N ALA A 133 -22.20 -3.95 -15.53
CA ALA A 133 -23.42 -4.64 -15.11
C ALA A 133 -24.41 -3.72 -14.37
N SER A 134 -23.91 -2.68 -13.70
CA SER A 134 -24.74 -1.70 -13.00
C SER A 134 -25.43 -0.68 -13.92
N ILE A 135 -25.22 -0.73 -15.24
CA ILE A 135 -26.00 0.09 -16.18
C ILE A 135 -27.41 -0.49 -16.33
N PRO A 136 -28.46 0.24 -15.94
CA PRO A 136 -29.84 -0.24 -15.96
C PRO A 136 -30.33 -0.55 -17.39
N ARG A 137 -31.48 -1.23 -17.48
CA ARG A 137 -32.09 -1.64 -18.76
C ARG A 137 -32.45 -0.46 -19.68
N CYS A 138 -32.60 0.75 -19.13
CA CYS A 138 -32.78 1.98 -19.92
C CYS A 138 -31.53 2.41 -20.72
N GLY A 139 -30.39 1.72 -20.54
CA GLY A 139 -29.22 1.83 -21.43
C GLY A 139 -28.18 2.87 -21.04
N TYR A 140 -28.43 3.66 -19.99
CA TYR A 140 -27.53 4.69 -19.52
C TYR A 140 -27.58 4.89 -18.00
N ARG A 141 -26.51 5.45 -17.43
CA ARG A 141 -26.41 5.86 -16.03
C ARG A 141 -25.95 7.31 -15.97
N LYS A 142 -26.48 8.08 -15.02
CA LYS A 142 -26.03 9.43 -14.71
C LYS A 142 -25.02 9.36 -13.56
N MET A 143 -23.79 9.81 -13.79
CA MET A 143 -22.78 9.97 -12.73
C MET A 143 -22.92 11.38 -12.13
N GLY A 144 -23.20 11.48 -10.83
CA GLY A 144 -23.26 12.74 -10.09
C GLY A 144 -24.62 13.47 -10.09
N GLY A 145 -24.72 14.51 -9.26
CA GLY A 145 -25.86 15.43 -9.14
C GLY A 145 -25.92 16.49 -10.26
N GLU A 146 -26.57 17.63 -9.99
CA GLU A 146 -26.89 18.73 -10.94
C GLU A 146 -25.71 19.07 -11.87
N GLY A 147 -25.74 18.57 -13.12
CA GLY A 147 -24.60 18.56 -14.07
C GLY A 147 -24.15 17.19 -14.58
N SER A 148 -24.87 16.12 -14.23
CA SER A 148 -24.49 14.72 -14.40
C SER A 148 -24.01 14.30 -15.81
N GLN A 149 -22.80 13.75 -15.89
CA GLN A 149 -22.30 13.08 -17.10
C GLN A 149 -23.05 11.76 -17.32
N ILE A 150 -23.55 11.57 -18.55
CA ILE A 150 -24.27 10.35 -18.92
C ILE A 150 -23.27 9.33 -19.45
N VAL A 151 -23.15 8.19 -18.79
CA VAL A 151 -22.36 7.04 -19.26
C VAL A 151 -23.31 6.02 -19.86
N THR A 152 -23.00 5.55 -21.07
CA THR A 152 -23.76 4.52 -21.77
C THR A 152 -22.92 3.27 -21.97
N LYS A 153 -23.58 2.16 -22.32
CA LYS A 153 -22.88 0.92 -22.71
C LYS A 153 -21.99 1.08 -23.94
N HIS A 154 -22.20 2.15 -24.72
CA HIS A 154 -21.49 2.45 -25.96
C HIS A 154 -20.42 3.53 -25.79
N ASP A 155 -20.17 4.00 -24.57
CA ASP A 155 -19.05 4.89 -24.31
C ASP A 155 -17.75 4.19 -24.73
N MET A 156 -16.87 4.93 -25.40
CA MET A 156 -15.62 4.42 -25.95
C MET A 156 -14.74 3.82 -24.85
N LEU A 157 -14.62 4.49 -23.71
CA LEU A 157 -13.78 4.01 -22.61
C LEU A 157 -14.36 2.75 -21.97
N MET A 158 -15.69 2.71 -21.75
CA MET A 158 -16.35 1.51 -21.21
C MET A 158 -16.25 0.33 -22.16
N THR A 159 -16.54 0.55 -23.44
CA THR A 159 -16.46 -0.50 -24.45
C THR A 159 -15.03 -1.01 -24.57
N SER A 160 -14.02 -0.13 -24.54
CA SER A 160 -12.61 -0.51 -24.64
C SER A 160 -12.11 -1.32 -23.46
N ARG A 161 -12.52 -0.97 -22.23
CA ARG A 161 -12.20 -1.73 -21.02
C ARG A 161 -12.87 -3.11 -21.04
N ILE A 162 -14.16 -3.16 -21.39
CA ILE A 162 -14.91 -4.41 -21.48
C ILE A 162 -14.37 -5.33 -22.58
N ASN A 163 -13.91 -4.77 -23.70
CA ASN A 163 -13.24 -5.54 -24.73
C ASN A 163 -11.97 -6.19 -24.21
N ALA A 164 -11.18 -5.48 -23.37
CA ALA A 164 -10.01 -6.06 -22.74
C ALA A 164 -10.37 -7.23 -21.81
N CYS A 165 -11.41 -7.09 -20.97
CA CYS A 165 -11.91 -8.20 -20.14
C CYS A 165 -12.29 -9.42 -21.00
N ARG A 166 -12.98 -9.19 -22.12
CA ARG A 166 -13.49 -10.24 -23.00
C ARG A 166 -12.40 -10.99 -23.77
N VAL A 167 -11.21 -10.40 -23.97
CA VAL A 167 -10.11 -11.10 -24.64
C VAL A 167 -9.63 -12.32 -23.84
N LEU A 168 -9.70 -12.26 -22.50
CA LEU A 168 -9.35 -13.39 -21.63
C LEU A 168 -10.25 -14.62 -21.85
N GLN A 169 -11.45 -14.41 -22.42
CA GLN A 169 -12.44 -15.46 -22.66
C GLN A 169 -12.36 -16.05 -24.09
N PHE A 170 -11.43 -15.60 -24.92
CA PHE A 170 -11.31 -16.07 -26.30
C PHE A 170 -10.74 -17.50 -26.37
N PRO A 171 -11.35 -18.45 -27.10
CA PRO A 171 -10.75 -19.77 -27.35
C PRO A 171 -9.65 -19.68 -28.42
N PRO A 172 -8.51 -20.41 -28.36
CA PRO A 172 -8.08 -21.43 -27.40
C PRO A 172 -7.38 -20.87 -26.12
N GLY A 173 -7.72 -19.65 -25.70
CA GLY A 173 -7.04 -18.91 -24.65
C GLY A 173 -5.91 -18.08 -25.23
N ILE A 174 -6.05 -16.76 -25.27
CA ILE A 174 -4.94 -15.87 -25.63
C ILE A 174 -4.15 -15.56 -24.37
N HIS A 175 -2.87 -15.94 -24.35
CA HIS A 175 -1.95 -15.62 -23.26
C HIS A 175 -1.69 -14.11 -23.29
N THR A 176 -2.38 -13.37 -22.43
CA THR A 176 -2.34 -11.90 -22.40
C THR A 176 -1.27 -11.38 -21.43
N GLY A 177 -0.67 -12.26 -20.62
CA GLY A 177 0.30 -11.90 -19.58
C GLY A 177 -0.37 -11.37 -18.31
N ASP A 178 0.43 -10.82 -17.39
CA ASP A 178 -0.09 -10.12 -16.23
C ASP A 178 -0.67 -8.77 -16.66
N THR A 179 -1.96 -8.57 -16.37
CA THR A 179 -2.71 -7.37 -16.71
C THR A 179 -3.39 -6.74 -15.49
N GLY A 180 -3.12 -7.24 -14.28
CA GLY A 180 -3.78 -6.77 -13.06
C GLY A 180 -3.37 -5.36 -12.65
N GLY A 181 -2.11 -4.98 -12.89
CA GLY A 181 -1.55 -3.71 -12.44
C GLY A 181 -1.87 -2.47 -13.29
N PHE A 182 -2.55 -2.60 -14.43
CA PHE A 182 -2.80 -1.47 -15.34
C PHE A 182 -4.20 -1.45 -15.95
N ASP A 183 -4.71 -0.25 -16.28
CA ASP A 183 -6.02 -0.03 -16.90
C ASP A 183 -6.00 -0.42 -18.39
N VAL A 184 -6.10 -1.72 -18.68
CA VAL A 184 -6.04 -2.26 -20.04
C VAL A 184 -7.24 -1.78 -20.87
N LYS A 185 -6.96 -1.15 -22.02
CA LYS A 185 -7.99 -0.68 -22.97
C LYS A 185 -7.72 -1.24 -24.34
N LEU A 186 -8.75 -1.81 -24.96
CA LEU A 186 -8.68 -2.39 -26.28
C LEU A 186 -9.60 -1.68 -27.26
N ASN A 187 -9.04 -1.19 -28.37
CA ASN A 187 -9.83 -0.61 -29.44
C ASN A 187 -10.73 -1.68 -30.08
N ASN A 188 -11.98 -1.32 -30.39
CA ASN A 188 -12.96 -2.16 -31.10
C ASN A 188 -12.37 -2.83 -32.36
N LYS A 189 -11.58 -2.10 -33.15
CA LYS A 189 -10.97 -2.67 -34.38
C LYS A 189 -10.01 -3.82 -34.05
N VAL A 190 -9.21 -3.65 -33.00
CA VAL A 190 -8.23 -4.66 -32.55
C VAL A 190 -8.96 -5.84 -31.93
N PHE A 191 -9.95 -5.60 -31.07
CA PHE A 191 -10.80 -6.63 -30.47
C PHE A 191 -11.46 -7.52 -31.53
N ASN A 192 -12.07 -6.91 -32.55
CA ASN A 192 -12.74 -7.64 -33.62
C ASN A 192 -11.75 -8.48 -34.45
N SER A 193 -10.57 -7.93 -34.72
CA SER A 193 -9.50 -8.67 -35.40
C SER A 193 -9.05 -9.88 -34.58
N LEU A 194 -8.73 -9.68 -33.30
CA LEU A 194 -8.34 -10.76 -32.38
C LEU A 194 -9.41 -11.84 -32.27
N ARG A 195 -10.69 -11.43 -32.18
CA ARG A 195 -11.82 -12.35 -32.14
C ARG A 195 -11.92 -13.21 -33.41
N ALA A 196 -11.76 -12.60 -34.59
CA ALA A 196 -11.78 -13.32 -35.87
C ALA A 196 -10.63 -14.34 -35.95
N HIS A 197 -9.42 -13.95 -35.54
CA HIS A 197 -8.26 -14.83 -35.50
C HIS A 197 -8.43 -15.99 -34.52
N SER A 198 -8.92 -15.72 -33.31
CA SER A 198 -9.22 -16.71 -32.28
C SER A 198 -10.22 -17.77 -32.78
N HIS A 199 -11.33 -17.34 -33.40
CA HIS A 199 -12.30 -18.27 -33.98
C HIS A 199 -11.73 -19.06 -35.16
N ALA A 200 -10.97 -18.42 -36.05
CA ALA A 200 -10.35 -19.10 -37.19
C ALA A 200 -9.34 -20.16 -36.72
N GLN A 201 -8.52 -19.87 -35.71
CA GLN A 201 -7.59 -20.83 -35.12
C GLN A 201 -8.33 -21.99 -34.46
N SER A 202 -9.39 -21.70 -33.69
CA SER A 202 -10.24 -22.71 -33.06
C SER A 202 -10.88 -23.66 -34.10
N SER A 203 -11.38 -23.11 -35.21
CA SER A 203 -11.94 -23.91 -36.31
C SER A 203 -10.88 -24.79 -36.98
N ARG A 204 -9.68 -24.25 -37.22
CA ARG A 204 -8.55 -25.01 -37.79
C ARG A 204 -8.12 -26.16 -36.88
N GLN A 205 -8.06 -25.93 -35.57
CA GLN A 205 -7.73 -26.99 -34.61
C GLN A 205 -8.80 -28.08 -34.59
N LYS A 206 -10.09 -27.71 -34.57
CA LYS A 206 -11.21 -28.67 -34.64
C LYS A 206 -11.21 -29.50 -35.93
N ALA A 207 -10.87 -28.90 -37.07
CA ALA A 207 -10.75 -29.61 -38.34
C ALA A 207 -9.59 -30.62 -38.35
N LYS A 208 -8.45 -30.27 -37.73
CA LYS A 208 -7.30 -31.20 -37.57
C LYS A 208 -7.58 -32.36 -36.61
N ALA A 209 -8.44 -32.14 -35.61
CA ALA A 209 -8.79 -33.15 -34.61
C ALA A 209 -9.84 -34.16 -35.10
N ARG A 210 -10.54 -33.90 -36.20
CA ARG A 210 -11.42 -34.88 -36.83
C ARG A 210 -10.57 -35.73 -37.79
N PRO A 211 -10.25 -37.00 -37.47
CA PRO A 211 -9.61 -37.86 -38.44
C PRO A 211 -10.54 -37.99 -39.64
N HIS A 212 -9.99 -37.86 -40.85
CA HIS A 212 -10.71 -38.12 -42.07
C HIS A 212 -11.14 -39.59 -42.05
N THR A 213 -12.41 -39.86 -41.72
CA THR A 213 -12.99 -41.19 -41.85
C THR A 213 -12.92 -41.53 -43.34
N LYS A 214 -12.09 -42.50 -43.69
CA LYS A 214 -12.05 -43.15 -45.00
C LYS A 214 -13.06 -44.27 -45.02
#